data_AF-A0A7C9AWM6-F1
#
_entry.id   AF-A0A7C9AWM6-F1
#
_cell.length_a   1.000
_cell.length_b   1.000
_cell.length_c   1.000
_cell.angle_alpha   90.00
_cell.angle_beta   90.00
_cell.angle_gamma   90.00
#
_symmetry.space_group_name_H-M   'P 1'
#
loop_
_entity.id
_entity.type
_entity.pdbx_description
1 polymer ?
#
loop_
_entity_poly.entity_id
_entity_poly.type
_entity_poly.pdbx_seq_one_letter_code
_entity_poly.pdbx_strand_id
1 'polypeptide(L)'
;FPPSFFFFFFFFCFPIAAAPCRESSEERKTMASLAVEKTSSGREYKVKDMSQADFGRLEIELAEVEMPGLMACRAEFGPSQPLKGAKITGSLHMTIQTAVLIET
;
A
#
# COMPACT_ATOMS: atom_id res chain seq x y z
N PHE A 1 -6.38 -13.08 -35.86
CA PHE A 1 -5.17 -13.55 -35.15
C PHE A 1 -4.52 -12.36 -34.47
N PRO A 2 -4.46 -12.25 -33.13
CA PRO A 2 -5.44 -12.58 -32.09
C PRO A 2 -6.15 -11.30 -31.53
N PRO A 3 -7.29 -11.43 -30.82
CA PRO A 3 -8.15 -10.33 -30.36
C PRO A 3 -8.05 -10.05 -28.84
N SER A 4 -6.85 -9.99 -28.26
CA SER A 4 -6.67 -9.93 -26.79
C SER A 4 -6.46 -8.52 -26.20
N PHE A 5 -6.54 -7.46 -27.02
CA PHE A 5 -6.16 -6.11 -26.59
C PHE A 5 -7.34 -5.21 -26.18
N PHE A 6 -8.58 -5.70 -26.27
CA PHE A 6 -9.80 -4.88 -26.08
C PHE A 6 -10.55 -5.14 -24.76
N PHE A 7 -10.03 -5.99 -23.87
CA PHE A 7 -10.71 -6.35 -22.61
C PHE A 7 -10.17 -5.62 -21.37
N PHE A 8 -9.18 -4.73 -21.52
CA PHE A 8 -8.48 -4.09 -20.40
C PHE A 8 -8.99 -2.67 -20.05
N PHE A 9 -10.05 -2.18 -20.72
CA PHE A 9 -10.50 -0.79 -20.59
C PHE A 9 -11.94 -0.60 -20.07
N PHE A 10 -12.61 -1.67 -19.63
CA PHE A 10 -14.05 -1.61 -19.28
C PHE A 10 -14.38 -2.00 -17.83
N PHE A 11 -13.55 -1.57 -16.87
CA PHE A 11 -13.95 -1.57 -15.45
C PHE A 11 -13.63 -0.26 -14.75
N PHE A 12 -13.85 0.84 -15.48
CA PHE A 12 -13.66 2.20 -15.00
C PHE A 12 -14.87 3.06 -15.41
N CYS A 13 -16.07 2.74 -14.88
CA CYS A 13 -17.16 3.71 -14.77
C CYS A 13 -18.30 3.21 -13.85
N PHE A 14 -18.27 3.66 -12.58
CA PHE A 14 -19.42 4.01 -11.72
C PHE A 14 -20.35 2.89 -11.15
N PRO A 15 -20.94 3.08 -9.93
CA PRO A 15 -21.45 4.36 -9.43
C PRO A 15 -20.75 4.96 -8.20
N ILE A 16 -20.54 6.27 -8.28
CA ILE A 16 -20.58 7.18 -7.13
C ILE A 16 -21.94 7.03 -6.46
N ALA A 17 -21.92 6.62 -5.18
CA ALA A 17 -22.96 6.96 -4.23
C ALA A 17 -22.25 7.59 -3.03
N ALA A 18 -22.25 8.93 -3.01
CA ALA A 18 -21.83 9.71 -1.88
C ALA A 18 -22.84 9.54 -0.72
N ALA A 19 -22.34 9.08 0.44
CA ALA A 19 -22.84 9.30 1.81
C ALA A 19 -24.24 8.72 2.17
N PRO A 20 -24.50 8.32 3.45
CA PRO A 20 -23.87 8.80 4.67
C PRO A 20 -23.32 7.73 5.63
N CYS A 21 -22.40 8.20 6.48
CA CYS A 21 -21.99 7.60 7.73
C CYS A 21 -23.23 7.20 8.57
N ARG A 22 -23.54 5.90 8.65
CA ARG A 22 -24.39 5.34 9.72
C ARG A 22 -23.99 3.90 9.99
N GLU A 23 -23.24 3.75 11.07
CA GLU A 23 -22.79 2.47 11.62
C GLU A 23 -24.01 1.60 11.99
N SER A 24 -24.14 0.44 11.35
CA SER A 24 -25.02 -0.63 11.80
C SER A 24 -24.21 -1.94 11.88
N SER A 25 -24.29 -2.61 13.01
CA SER A 25 -23.43 -3.72 13.43
C SER A 25 -23.63 -5.02 12.64
N GLU A 26 -24.52 -5.06 11.65
CA GLU A 26 -25.00 -6.31 11.05
C GLU A 26 -24.27 -6.70 9.75
N GLU A 27 -23.78 -5.75 8.94
CA GLU A 27 -23.01 -6.06 7.70
C GLU A 27 -21.57 -6.50 7.97
N ARG A 28 -21.12 -6.44 9.23
CA ARG A 28 -19.79 -6.91 9.66
C ARG A 28 -19.61 -8.43 9.55
N LYS A 29 -20.67 -9.22 9.32
CA LYS A 29 -20.63 -10.69 9.45
C LYS A 29 -20.45 -11.47 8.14
N THR A 30 -20.59 -10.88 6.95
CA THR A 30 -20.47 -11.62 5.66
C THR A 30 -19.21 -11.32 4.85
N MET A 31 -18.44 -10.28 5.20
CA MET A 31 -17.08 -10.03 4.65
C MET A 31 -15.95 -10.49 5.60
N ALA A 32 -16.28 -11.28 6.63
CA ALA A 32 -15.40 -11.63 7.75
C ALA A 32 -14.52 -12.89 7.54
N SER A 33 -14.18 -13.27 6.31
CA SER A 33 -13.22 -14.37 6.06
C SER A 33 -11.98 -13.95 5.27
N LEU A 34 -11.67 -12.66 5.26
CA LEU A 34 -10.35 -12.18 4.89
C LEU A 34 -9.54 -12.02 6.18
N ALA A 35 -9.04 -13.14 6.70
CA ALA A 35 -8.19 -13.16 7.88
C ALA A 35 -7.07 -12.13 7.72
N VAL A 36 -7.11 -11.08 8.55
CA VAL A 36 -6.03 -10.11 8.67
C VAL A 36 -4.94 -10.79 9.47
N GLU A 37 -3.81 -11.01 8.83
CA GLU A 37 -2.66 -11.64 9.47
C GLU A 37 -1.93 -10.59 10.31
N LYS A 38 -1.29 -11.05 11.39
CA LYS A 38 -0.56 -10.19 12.31
C LYS A 38 0.91 -10.59 12.32
N THR A 39 1.79 -9.60 12.28
CA THR A 39 3.23 -9.84 12.51
C THR A 39 3.48 -10.17 13.99
N SER A 40 4.70 -10.60 14.33
CA SER A 40 5.13 -10.78 15.72
C SER A 40 4.94 -9.53 16.58
N SER A 41 4.99 -8.35 15.96
CA SER A 41 4.76 -7.04 16.60
C SER A 41 3.28 -6.63 16.72
N GLY A 42 2.35 -7.50 16.31
CA GLY A 42 0.92 -7.22 16.31
C GLY A 42 0.43 -6.32 15.17
N ARG A 43 1.32 -5.93 14.23
CA ARG A 43 0.95 -5.15 13.05
C ARG A 43 0.15 -6.00 12.08
N GLU A 44 -1.00 -5.46 11.70
CA GLU A 44 -1.95 -6.07 10.78
C GLU A 44 -1.49 -5.90 9.32
N TYR A 45 -1.60 -6.96 8.53
CA TYR A 45 -1.34 -6.92 7.10
C TYR A 45 -2.20 -7.97 6.38
N LYS A 46 -2.33 -7.78 5.06
CA LYS A 46 -2.96 -8.76 4.19
C LYS A 46 -2.35 -8.66 2.79
N VAL A 47 -1.44 -9.57 2.50
CA VAL A 47 -0.73 -9.63 1.23
C VAL A 47 -0.98 -10.98 0.56
N LYS A 48 -0.66 -11.09 -0.73
CA LYS A 48 -0.86 -12.32 -1.49
C LYS A 48 0.08 -13.45 -1.04
N ASP A 49 1.33 -13.12 -0.76
CA ASP A 49 2.38 -14.09 -0.43
C ASP A 49 3.49 -13.39 0.39
N MET A 50 3.75 -13.88 1.59
CA MET A 50 4.81 -13.36 2.47
C MET A 50 6.20 -13.91 2.14
N SER A 51 6.31 -15.01 1.38
CA SER A 51 7.60 -15.59 1.00
C SER A 51 8.40 -14.72 0.03
N GLN A 52 7.74 -13.77 -0.64
CA GLN A 52 8.35 -12.83 -1.59
C GLN A 52 9.00 -11.62 -0.90
N ALA A 53 8.99 -11.55 0.43
CA ALA A 53 9.55 -10.43 1.18
C ALA A 53 11.05 -10.22 0.90
N ASP A 54 11.82 -11.31 0.83
CA ASP A 54 13.27 -11.24 0.58
C ASP A 54 13.59 -10.71 -0.81
N PHE A 55 12.82 -11.14 -1.82
CA PHE A 55 12.95 -10.62 -3.18
C PHE A 55 12.56 -9.13 -3.27
N GLY A 56 11.45 -8.75 -2.63
CA GLY A 56 11.03 -7.35 -2.57
C GLY A 56 12.06 -6.44 -1.90
N ARG A 57 12.80 -6.94 -0.90
CA ARG A 57 13.91 -6.18 -0.27
C ARG A 57 15.03 -5.88 -1.26
N LEU A 58 15.42 -6.85 -2.08
CA LEU A 58 16.45 -6.64 -3.11
C LEU A 58 16.03 -5.59 -4.15
N GLU A 59 14.76 -5.59 -4.56
CA GLU A 59 14.25 -4.59 -5.51
C GLU A 59 14.14 -3.19 -4.89
N ILE A 60 13.80 -3.09 -3.60
CA ILE A 60 13.77 -1.81 -2.87
C ILE A 60 15.17 -1.20 -2.83
N GLU A 61 16.21 -1.98 -2.53
CA GLU A 61 17.59 -1.50 -2.51
C GLU A 61 18.03 -0.94 -3.87
N LEU A 62 17.60 -1.56 -4.97
CA LEU A 62 17.85 -1.04 -6.31
C LEU A 62 17.10 0.29 -6.55
N ALA A 63 15.84 0.39 -6.11
CA ALA A 63 15.02 1.58 -6.27
C ALA A 63 15.51 2.78 -5.44
N GLU A 64 16.15 2.55 -4.28
CA GLU A 64 16.75 3.64 -3.49
C GLU A 64 17.85 4.38 -4.28
N VAL A 65 18.63 3.66 -5.10
CA VAL A 65 19.68 4.24 -5.94
C VAL A 65 19.07 5.07 -7.08
N GLU A 66 17.93 4.63 -7.64
CA GLU A 66 17.22 5.36 -8.70
C GLU A 66 16.45 6.60 -8.18
N MET A 67 16.25 6.71 -6.86
CA MET A 67 15.47 7.78 -6.22
C MET A 67 16.31 8.66 -5.27
N PRO A 68 17.33 9.38 -5.78
CA PRO A 68 18.25 10.16 -4.92
C PRO A 68 17.56 11.29 -4.15
N GLY A 69 16.45 11.83 -4.68
CA GLY A 69 15.69 12.89 -4.02
C GLY A 69 15.06 12.44 -2.69
N LEU A 70 14.51 11.22 -2.65
CA LEU A 70 13.93 10.69 -1.42
C LEU A 70 15.02 10.38 -0.37
N MET A 71 16.18 9.90 -0.83
CA MET A 71 17.32 9.64 0.06
C MET A 71 17.91 10.92 0.65
N ALA A 72 17.93 12.01 -0.12
CA ALA A 72 18.30 13.33 0.38
C ALA A 72 17.32 13.82 1.47
N CYS A 73 16.01 13.70 1.25
CA CYS A 73 14.99 14.04 2.26
C CYS A 73 15.17 13.23 3.55
N ARG A 74 15.47 11.93 3.44
CA ARG A 74 15.73 11.05 4.58
C ARG A 74 16.96 11.51 5.38
N ALA A 75 18.02 11.94 4.71
CA ALA A 75 19.23 12.45 5.37
C ALA A 75 19.01 13.82 6.06
N GLU A 76 18.26 14.72 5.41
CA GLU A 76 17.99 16.07 5.92
C GLU A 76 16.99 16.09 7.09
N PHE A 77 15.89 15.35 6.97
CA PHE A 77 14.78 15.35 7.94
C PHE A 77 14.81 14.17 8.92
N GLY A 78 15.70 13.20 8.71
CA GLY A 78 15.95 12.08 9.62
C GLY A 78 16.21 12.50 11.08
N PRO A 79 17.06 13.50 11.39
CA PRO A 79 17.31 13.91 12.78
C PRO A 79 16.18 14.74 13.39
N SER A 80 15.45 15.52 12.59
CA SER A 80 14.37 16.38 13.06
C SER A 80 13.05 15.63 13.27
N GLN A 81 12.91 14.43 12.69
CA GLN A 81 11.76 13.54 12.84
C GLN A 81 10.41 14.30 12.74
N PRO A 82 10.17 15.04 11.64
CA PRO A 82 9.02 15.94 11.53
C PRO A 82 7.67 15.20 11.57
N LEU A 83 7.67 13.90 11.24
CA LEU A 83 6.48 13.05 11.21
C LEU A 83 6.26 12.27 12.52
N LYS A 84 7.01 12.56 13.59
CA LYS A 84 6.85 11.87 14.87
C LYS A 84 5.44 12.09 15.44
N GLY A 85 4.66 11.01 15.50
CA GLY A 85 3.27 11.01 16.00
C GLY A 85 2.21 11.24 14.93
N ALA A 86 2.61 11.48 13.67
CA ALA A 86 1.68 11.51 12.56
C ALA A 86 1.19 10.08 12.22
N LYS A 87 -0.10 9.95 11.92
CA LYS A 87 -0.70 8.71 11.39
C LYS A 87 -1.05 8.95 9.93
N ILE A 88 -0.34 8.29 9.03
CA ILE A 88 -0.46 8.50 7.59
C ILE A 88 -1.18 7.31 6.98
N THR A 89 -2.25 7.58 6.24
CA THR A 89 -2.95 6.59 5.41
C THR A 89 -2.71 6.94 3.95
N GLY A 90 -2.41 5.92 3.13
CA GLY A 90 -2.15 6.09 1.71
C GLY A 90 -2.92 5.06 0.89
N SER A 91 -3.38 5.47 -0.28
CA SER A 91 -4.01 4.61 -1.29
C SER A 91 -3.25 4.68 -2.62
N LEU A 92 -1.95 4.93 -2.54
CA LEU A 92 -1.05 4.93 -3.69
C LEU A 92 -0.88 3.50 -4.22
N HIS A 93 -0.47 3.39 -5.48
CA HIS A 93 -0.16 2.08 -6.05
C HIS A 93 0.97 1.43 -5.26
N MET A 94 0.72 0.24 -4.71
CA MET A 94 1.71 -0.50 -3.92
C MET A 94 2.78 -1.11 -4.83
N THR A 95 3.71 -0.27 -5.29
CA THR A 95 4.88 -0.59 -6.11
C THR A 95 6.17 -0.50 -5.29
N ILE A 96 7.28 -1.00 -5.85
CA ILE A 96 8.61 -0.91 -5.23
C ILE A 96 9.01 0.55 -4.94
N GLN A 97 8.71 1.49 -5.83
CA GLN A 97 8.97 2.92 -5.62
C GLN A 97 8.16 3.49 -4.44
N THR A 98 6.92 3.04 -4.28
CA THR A 98 6.09 3.45 -3.13
C THR A 98 6.59 2.82 -1.84
N ALA A 99 7.22 1.65 -1.89
CA ALA A 99 7.90 1.09 -0.72
C ALA A 99 9.04 1.99 -0.24
N VAL A 100 9.84 2.56 -1.17
CA VAL A 100 10.87 3.57 -0.82
C VAL A 100 10.23 4.79 -0.16
N LEU A 101 9.11 5.29 -0.69
CA LEU A 101 8.37 6.42 -0.10
C LEU A 101 7.80 6.11 1.30
N ILE A 102 7.44 4.86 1.59
CA ILE A 102 6.92 4.46 2.90
C ILE A 102 8.06 4.33 3.92
N GLU A 103 9.29 4.02 3.48
CA GLU A 103 10.47 3.86 4.34
C GLU A 103 11.29 5.15 4.57
N THR A 104 10.97 6.24 3.85
CA THR A 104 11.57 7.57 4.04
C THR A 104 10.95 8.34 5.20
#